data_AF-A0A3D1UZ76-F1
#
_entry.id   AF-A0A3D1UZ76-F1
#
_cell.length_a   1.000
_cell.length_b   1.000
_cell.length_c   1.000
_cell.angle_alpha   90.00
_cell.angle_beta   90.00
_cell.angle_gamma   90.00
#
_symmetry.space_group_name_H-M   'P 1'
#
loop_
_entity.id
_entity.type
_entity.pdbx_description
1 polymer ?
#
loop_
_entity_poly.entity_id
_entity_poly.type
_entity_poly.pdbx_seq_one_letter_code
_entity_poly.pdbx_strand_id
1 'polypeptide(L)'
;MKFICPKCNKETKIEVVMIDCTVTETIEYNDNGDLEYGTPEIHESVNSHYQCKNCGWKLPIEPNQVDDDVLLEWLHDQPQNSEWILG
;
A
#
# COMPACT_ATOMS: atom_id res chain seq x y z
N MET A 1 7.69 -6.15 11.15
CA MET A 1 7.07 -7.46 10.87
C MET A 1 7.44 -7.96 9.49
N LYS A 2 7.27 -9.27 9.25
CA LYS A 2 7.34 -9.89 7.91
C LYS A 2 5.94 -10.19 7.39
N PHE A 3 5.74 -10.03 6.07
CA PHE A 3 4.53 -10.49 5.39
C PHE A 3 4.86 -11.64 4.44
N ILE A 4 4.32 -12.82 4.73
CA ILE A 4 4.31 -13.96 3.83
C ILE A 4 2.88 -14.10 3.33
N CYS A 5 2.65 -13.92 2.04
CA CYS A 5 1.31 -13.99 1.50
C CYS A 5 0.77 -15.43 1.55
N PRO A 6 -0.40 -15.69 2.18
CA PRO A 6 -0.95 -17.03 2.31
C PRO A 6 -1.50 -17.61 0.99
N LYS A 7 -1.59 -16.79 -0.08
CA LYS A 7 -2.02 -17.26 -1.41
C LYS A 7 -0.88 -17.66 -2.32
N CYS A 8 0.22 -16.90 -2.32
CA CYS A 8 1.35 -17.17 -3.21
C CYS A 8 2.60 -17.69 -2.50
N ASN A 9 2.56 -17.78 -1.16
CA ASN A 9 3.64 -18.27 -0.29
C ASN A 9 4.98 -17.56 -0.52
N LYS A 10 4.94 -16.28 -0.92
CA LYS A 10 6.13 -15.45 -1.08
C LYS A 10 6.19 -14.42 0.04
N GLU A 11 7.38 -14.25 0.60
CA GLU A 11 7.71 -13.07 1.39
C GLU A 11 7.71 -11.85 0.45
N THR A 12 6.89 -10.84 0.75
CA THR A 12 6.71 -9.69 -0.15
C THR A 12 6.19 -8.48 0.62
N LYS A 13 5.91 -7.39 -0.11
CA LYS A 13 5.34 -6.16 0.43
C LYS A 13 3.81 -6.17 0.29
N ILE A 14 3.16 -5.37 1.13
CA ILE A 14 1.73 -5.08 1.04
C ILE A 14 1.58 -3.73 0.33
N GLU A 15 0.59 -3.63 -0.53
CA GLU A 15 0.16 -2.39 -1.16
C GLU A 15 -1.18 -1.98 -0.56
N VAL A 16 -1.36 -0.68 -0.32
CA VAL A 16 -2.68 -0.10 -0.10
C VAL A 16 -3.23 0.32 -1.45
N VAL A 17 -4.43 -0.18 -1.79
CA VAL A 17 -5.17 0.26 -2.96
C VAL A 17 -6.04 1.42 -2.52
N MET A 18 -5.80 2.58 -3.11
CA MET A 18 -6.54 3.81 -2.86
C MET A 18 -7.54 4.06 -3.99
N ILE A 19 -8.71 4.58 -3.65
CA ILE A 19 -9.79 4.97 -4.56
C ILE A 19 -10.21 6.42 -4.29
N ASP A 20 -11.04 6.96 -5.19
CA ASP A 20 -11.54 8.34 -5.11
C ASP A 20 -10.41 9.37 -4.94
N CYS A 21 -9.31 9.15 -5.67
CA CYS A 21 -8.10 9.95 -5.54
C CYS A 21 -8.16 11.23 -6.38
N THR A 22 -7.76 12.35 -5.77
CA THR A 22 -7.38 13.56 -6.50
C THR A 22 -5.87 13.57 -6.65
N VAL A 23 -5.39 13.43 -7.89
CA VAL A 23 -3.96 13.38 -8.22
C VAL A 23 -3.64 14.53 -9.18
N THR A 24 -2.58 15.28 -8.88
CA THR A 24 -2.08 16.33 -9.77
C THR A 24 -0.64 16.07 -10.16
N GLU A 25 -0.27 16.44 -11.37
CA GLU A 25 1.10 16.35 -11.84
C GLU A 25 1.44 17.65 -12.58
N THR A 26 2.60 18.21 -12.26
CA THR A 26 3.11 19.38 -12.97
C THR A 26 3.62 18.96 -14.33
N ILE A 27 3.25 19.73 -15.35
CA ILE A 27 3.74 19.58 -16.72
C ILE A 27 4.55 20.83 -17.06
N GLU A 28 5.78 20.63 -17.49
CA GLU A 28 6.70 21.69 -17.90
C GLU A 28 7.15 21.48 -19.34
N TYR A 29 7.57 22.55 -20.00
CA TYR A 29 8.23 22.47 -21.31
C TYR A 29 9.74 22.57 -21.10
N ASN A 30 10.50 21.65 -21.67
CA ASN A 30 11.96 21.76 -21.69
C ASN A 30 12.46 22.72 -22.78
N ASP A 31 13.78 22.93 -22.84
CA ASP A 31 14.42 23.83 -23.80
C ASP A 31 14.19 23.45 -25.28
N ASN A 32 13.78 22.21 -25.55
CA ASN A 32 13.44 21.72 -26.90
C ASN A 32 11.96 21.89 -27.24
N GLY A 33 11.13 22.36 -26.29
CA GLY A 33 9.68 22.47 -26.45
C GLY A 33 8.94 21.15 -26.25
N ASP A 34 9.59 20.12 -25.68
CA ASP A 34 8.94 18.86 -25.34
C ASP A 34 8.30 18.96 -23.95
N LEU A 35 7.20 18.20 -23.74
CA LEU A 35 6.53 18.10 -22.45
C LEU A 35 7.29 17.14 -21.53
N GLU A 36 7.62 17.61 -20.34
CA GLU A 36 8.16 16.81 -19.24
C GLU A 36 7.12 16.69 -18.13
N TYR A 37 6.88 15.45 -17.70
CA TYR A 37 5.93 15.09 -16.65
C TYR A 37 6.71 14.81 -15.37
N GLY A 38 6.23 15.36 -14.25
CA GLY A 38 6.88 15.24 -12.94
C GLY A 38 6.61 13.92 -12.22
N THR A 39 6.48 14.00 -10.90
CA THR A 39 5.94 12.92 -10.08
C THR A 39 4.57 13.36 -9.58
N PRO A 40 3.50 12.57 -9.80
CA PRO A 40 2.18 12.95 -9.34
C PRO A 40 2.10 13.07 -7.82
N GLU A 41 1.43 14.12 -7.34
CA GLU A 41 1.09 14.34 -5.94
C GLU A 41 -0.35 13.89 -5.68
N ILE A 42 -0.56 13.16 -4.58
CA ILE A 42 -1.89 12.70 -4.12
C ILE A 42 -2.37 13.68 -3.05
N HIS A 43 -3.48 14.37 -3.30
CA HIS A 43 -4.06 15.36 -2.36
C HIS A 43 -5.11 14.75 -1.44
N GLU A 44 -6.03 14.00 -2.05
CA GLU A 44 -7.16 13.36 -1.37
C GLU A 44 -7.26 11.93 -1.88
N SER A 45 -7.56 10.98 -0.99
CA SER A 45 -7.82 9.60 -1.35
C SER A 45 -8.52 8.86 -0.21
N VAL A 46 -9.14 7.72 -0.54
CA VAL A 46 -9.70 6.77 0.43
C VAL A 46 -9.00 5.43 0.29
N ASN A 47 -8.57 4.85 1.41
CA ASN A 47 -8.05 3.48 1.43
C ASN A 47 -9.18 2.48 1.14
N SER A 48 -9.09 1.72 0.05
CA SER A 48 -10.07 0.68 -0.32
C SER A 48 -9.75 -0.67 0.30
N HIS A 49 -8.51 -1.13 0.17
CA HIS A 49 -8.06 -2.41 0.74
C HIS A 49 -6.54 -2.55 0.67
N TYR A 50 -6.02 -3.48 1.46
CA TYR A 50 -4.63 -3.93 1.32
C TYR A 50 -4.56 -5.16 0.41
N GLN A 51 -3.48 -5.28 -0.37
CA GLN A 51 -3.23 -6.43 -1.24
C GLN A 51 -1.77 -6.88 -1.23
N CYS A 52 -1.56 -8.14 -1.62
CA CYS A 52 -0.23 -8.68 -1.86
C CYS A 52 0.39 -8.08 -3.14
N LYS A 53 1.54 -7.41 -3.01
CA LYS A 53 2.27 -6.84 -4.16
C LYS A 53 2.63 -7.86 -5.25
N ASN A 54 2.83 -9.12 -4.87
CA ASN A 54 3.24 -10.15 -5.85
C ASN A 54 2.07 -10.77 -6.62
N CYS A 55 0.87 -10.92 -6.03
CA CYS A 55 -0.22 -11.67 -6.65
C CYS A 55 -1.58 -10.96 -6.63
N GLY A 56 -1.67 -9.75 -6.07
CA GLY A 56 -2.91 -8.98 -5.98
C GLY A 56 -3.95 -9.56 -5.03
N TRP A 57 -3.62 -10.58 -4.23
CA TRP A 57 -4.59 -11.10 -3.26
C TRP A 57 -4.93 -10.05 -2.21
N LYS A 58 -6.22 -9.71 -2.12
CA LYS A 58 -6.78 -8.81 -1.11
C LYS A 58 -6.70 -9.44 0.28
N LEU A 59 -6.12 -8.71 1.22
CA LEU A 59 -6.05 -9.10 2.62
C LEU A 59 -7.46 -9.08 3.24
N PRO A 60 -7.77 -9.98 4.19
CA PRO A 60 -9.10 -10.11 4.79
C PRO A 60 -9.27 -9.14 5.98
N ILE A 61 -8.88 -7.88 5.80
CA ILE A 61 -9.04 -6.81 6.77
C ILE A 61 -9.57 -5.57 6.05
N GLU A 62 -10.39 -4.80 6.76
CA GLU A 62 -10.89 -3.52 6.26
C GLU A 62 -9.91 -2.42 6.70
N PRO A 63 -9.34 -1.62 5.79
CA PRO A 63 -8.51 -0.48 6.17
C PRO A 63 -9.36 0.57 6.89
N ASN A 64 -8.77 1.30 7.83
CA ASN A 64 -9.41 2.55 8.24
C ASN A 64 -9.25 3.55 7.09
N GLN A 65 -10.23 4.44 6.94
CA GLN A 65 -10.20 5.43 5.86
C GLN A 65 -8.99 6.37 5.92
N VAL A 66 -8.36 6.51 7.11
CA VAL A 66 -7.26 7.46 7.37
C VAL A 66 -6.10 6.85 8.18
N ASP A 67 -6.25 5.66 8.76
CA ASP A 67 -5.28 5.09 9.72
C ASP A 67 -4.86 3.64 9.38
N ASP A 68 -3.63 3.27 9.70
CA ASP A 68 -3.00 1.98 9.39
C ASP A 68 -2.90 1.04 10.61
N ASP A 69 -3.44 1.43 11.78
CA ASP A 69 -3.41 0.63 13.02
C ASP A 69 -3.90 -0.82 12.83
N VAL A 70 -4.95 -1.02 12.02
CA VAL A 70 -5.54 -2.35 11.75
C VAL A 70 -4.60 -3.27 10.97
N LEU A 71 -3.76 -2.71 10.08
CA LEU A 71 -2.80 -3.49 9.33
C LEU A 71 -1.66 -3.99 10.24
N LEU A 72 -1.21 -3.13 11.15
CA LEU A 72 -0.17 -3.49 12.12
C LEU A 72 -0.65 -4.61 13.04
N GLU A 73 -1.84 -4.46 13.63
CA GLU A 73 -2.46 -5.48 14.48
C GLU A 73 -2.58 -6.83 13.75
N TRP A 74 -3.13 -6.81 12.53
CA TRP A 74 -3.29 -8.03 11.74
C TRP A 74 -1.95 -8.71 11.44
N LEU A 75 -0.90 -7.93 11.15
CA LEU A 75 0.43 -8.44 10.90
C LEU A 75 1.07 -9.03 12.16
N HIS A 76 0.80 -8.49 13.35
CA HIS A 76 1.26 -9.05 14.62
C HIS A 76 0.66 -10.43 14.90
N ASP A 77 -0.62 -10.62 14.57
CA ASP A 77 -1.31 -11.90 14.75
C ASP A 77 -0.86 -13.01 13.79
N GLN A 78 -0.04 -12.69 12.79
CA GLN A 78 0.42 -13.70 11.85
C GLN A 78 1.43 -14.66 12.50
N PRO A 79 1.37 -15.98 12.21
CA PRO A 79 2.27 -16.97 12.81
C PRO A 79 3.76 -16.66 12.66
N GLN A 80 4.17 -16.04 11.54
CA GLN A 80 5.56 -15.64 11.32
C GLN A 80 6.03 -14.46 12.19
N ASN A 81 5.11 -13.80 12.91
CA ASN A 81 5.37 -12.66 13.77
C ASN A 81 4.94 -12.92 15.24
N SER A 82 4.56 -14.15 15.60
CA SER A 82 4.06 -14.47 16.95
C SER A 82 5.14 -14.45 18.06
N GLU A 83 6.42 -14.46 17.72
CA GLU A 83 7.52 -14.39 18.70
C GLU A 83 7.74 -12.99 19.30
N TRP A 84 7.08 -11.95 18.77
CA TRP A 84 7.26 -10.57 19.22
C TRP A 84 6.42 -10.20 20.46
N ILE A 85 5.61 -11.12 20.99
CA ILE A 85 4.72 -10.89 22.16
C ILE A 85 5.46 -11.18 23.50
N LEU A 86 6.69 -11.68 23.48
CA LEU A 86 7.48 -12.01 24.68
C LEU A 86 8.80 -11.22 24.81
N GLY A 87 8.94 -10.09 24.10
CA GLY A 87 10.11 -9.21 24.15
C GLY A 87 9.85 -7.89 24.85
#